data_AF-A0A378JAU4-F1
#
_entry.id   AF-A0A378JAU4-F1
#
_cell.length_a   1.000
_cell.length_b   1.000
_cell.length_c   1.000
_cell.angle_alpha   90.00
_cell.angle_beta   90.00
_cell.angle_gamma   90.00
#
_symmetry.space_group_name_H-M   'P 1'
#
loop_
_entity.id
_entity.type
_entity.pdbx_description
1 polymer ?
#
loop_
_entity_poly.entity_id
_entity_poly.type
_entity_poly.pdbx_seq_one_letter_code
_entity_poly.pdbx_strand_id
1 'polypeptide(L)'
;MEKFFGLGEIGDYGLYIRGLIITLYAIILFRVNLSRLYGNHSPLDFIIYIILGAILGEAIVNNIPLLPSMIVCMLIVLVYRFLAYLTYKSHGIGKYIKGEKVIIIKNGRYVRKSLQCCRITSNDILQALRLQHGINTIEPIYEAILERGGQISFMFKKQKNHKKSAKLDSLPQ
;
A
#
# COMPACT_ATOMS: atom_id res chain seq x y z
N MET A 1 -4.39 23.30 -41.37
CA MET A 1 -3.61 23.13 -40.12
C MET A 1 -4.48 23.03 -38.86
N GLU A 2 -5.76 23.42 -38.88
CA GLU A 2 -6.64 23.34 -37.70
C GLU A 2 -7.13 21.92 -37.34
N LYS A 3 -7.23 21.02 -38.33
CA LYS A 3 -7.52 19.60 -38.10
C LYS A 3 -6.37 18.81 -37.45
N PHE A 4 -5.18 19.39 -37.35
CA PHE A 4 -4.02 18.74 -36.74
C PHE A 4 -3.95 18.93 -35.22
N PHE A 5 -4.72 19.89 -34.70
CA PHE A 5 -4.70 20.28 -33.28
C PHE A 5 -5.94 19.83 -32.51
N GLY A 6 -6.88 19.10 -33.13
CA GLY A 6 -8.11 18.65 -32.47
C GLY A 6 -9.06 19.78 -32.05
N LEU A 7 -8.80 21.04 -32.47
CA LEU A 7 -9.56 22.21 -32.04
C LEU A 7 -11.00 22.24 -32.60
N GLY A 8 -11.32 21.37 -33.57
CA GLY A 8 -12.67 21.23 -34.12
C GLY A 8 -13.69 20.59 -33.16
N GLU A 9 -13.22 19.91 -32.12
CA GLU A 9 -14.09 19.26 -31.10
C GLU A 9 -14.22 20.06 -29.80
N ILE A 10 -13.65 21.27 -29.73
CA ILE A 10 -13.73 22.15 -28.54
C ILE A 10 -15.16 22.61 -28.25
N GLY A 11 -16.09 22.41 -29.19
CA GLY A 11 -17.50 22.75 -29.03
C GLY A 11 -18.32 21.71 -28.25
N ASP A 12 -17.76 20.55 -27.88
CA ASP A 12 -18.56 19.51 -27.23
C ASP A 12 -18.69 19.76 -25.72
N TYR A 13 -19.49 20.78 -25.36
CA TYR A 13 -19.80 21.16 -23.97
C TYR A 13 -20.29 19.97 -23.12
N GLY A 14 -20.90 18.97 -23.75
CA GLY A 14 -21.32 17.73 -23.11
C GLY A 14 -20.15 16.94 -22.52
N LEU A 15 -19.01 16.87 -23.23
CA LEU A 15 -17.82 16.18 -22.77
C LEU A 15 -17.21 16.85 -21.53
N TYR A 16 -17.11 18.17 -21.53
CA TYR A 16 -16.56 18.92 -20.38
C TYR A 16 -17.44 18.79 -19.13
N ILE A 17 -18.76 18.89 -19.29
CA ILE A 17 -19.71 18.73 -18.16
C ILE A 17 -19.66 17.30 -17.62
N ARG A 18 -19.60 16.28 -18.49
CA ARG A 18 -19.44 14.88 -18.09
C ARG A 18 -18.13 14.65 -17.34
N GLY A 19 -17.03 15.17 -17.86
CA GLY A 19 -15.72 15.12 -17.22
C GLY A 19 -15.75 15.73 -15.82
N LEU A 20 -16.39 16.89 -15.65
CA LEU A 20 -16.55 17.53 -14.35
C LEU A 20 -17.38 16.68 -13.37
N ILE A 21 -18.55 16.19 -13.80
CA ILE A 21 -19.45 15.37 -12.97
C ILE A 21 -18.74 14.08 -12.53
N ILE A 22 -18.10 13.37 -13.47
CA ILE A 22 -17.39 12.12 -13.17
C ILE A 22 -16.19 12.38 -12.25
N THR A 23 -15.45 13.46 -12.45
CA THR A 23 -14.31 13.81 -11.59
C THR A 23 -14.77 14.10 -10.16
N LEU A 24 -15.84 14.88 -9.97
CA LEU A 24 -16.41 15.13 -8.65
C LEU A 24 -16.91 13.83 -7.99
N TYR A 25 -17.58 12.99 -8.77
CA TYR A 25 -18.03 11.67 -8.32
C TYR A 25 -16.87 10.77 -7.90
N ALA A 26 -15.80 10.71 -8.70
CA ALA A 26 -14.59 9.97 -8.40
C ALA A 26 -13.96 10.45 -7.09
N ILE A 27 -13.83 11.77 -6.90
CA ILE A 27 -13.32 12.35 -5.65
C ILE A 27 -14.16 11.89 -4.46
N ILE A 28 -15.50 11.89 -4.57
CA ILE A 28 -16.39 11.39 -3.50
C ILE A 28 -16.14 9.90 -3.25
N LEU A 29 -16.12 9.07 -4.30
CA LEU A 29 -15.86 7.63 -4.19
C LEU A 29 -14.53 7.34 -3.49
N PHE A 30 -13.44 7.95 -3.95
CA PHE A 30 -12.10 7.72 -3.38
C PHE A 30 -11.97 8.33 -1.98
N ARG A 31 -12.65 9.44 -1.69
CA ARG A 31 -12.66 10.05 -0.35
C ARG A 31 -13.38 9.22 0.69
N VAL A 32 -14.40 8.46 0.30
CA VAL A 32 -15.02 7.46 1.19
C VAL A 32 -14.06 6.29 1.45
N ASN A 33 -13.12 6.02 0.54
CA ASN A 33 -12.07 5.02 0.66
C ASN A 33 -10.75 5.56 1.26
N LEU A 34 -10.72 6.79 1.81
CA LEU A 34 -9.51 7.37 2.36
C LEU A 34 -9.10 6.61 3.64
N SER A 35 -8.15 5.70 3.47
CA SER A 35 -7.24 5.17 4.49
C SER A 35 -6.61 6.31 5.26
N ARG A 36 -7.32 6.86 6.24
CA ARG A 36 -6.88 8.05 6.97
C ARG A 36 -5.83 7.74 8.04
N LEU A 37 -5.21 6.55 8.07
CA LEU A 37 -4.39 6.17 9.23
C LEU A 37 -3.06 5.42 8.98
N TYR A 38 -2.88 4.58 7.96
CA TYR A 38 -1.63 3.78 7.87
C TYR A 38 -1.21 3.50 6.42
N GLY A 39 0.00 3.92 6.06
CA GLY A 39 0.57 3.92 4.70
C GLY A 39 0.90 2.54 4.09
N ASN A 40 0.06 1.54 4.31
CA ASN A 40 0.16 0.23 3.66
C ASN A 40 -1.16 -0.09 2.94
N HIS A 41 -1.35 0.53 1.77
CA HIS A 41 -2.37 0.08 0.83
C HIS A 41 -2.10 -1.37 0.44
N SER A 42 -3.15 -2.19 0.47
CA SER A 42 -3.05 -3.57 0.00
C SER A 42 -2.84 -3.54 -1.52
N PRO A 43 -2.08 -4.48 -2.12
CA PRO A 43 -2.03 -4.65 -3.57
C PRO A 43 -3.42 -4.68 -4.23
N LEU A 44 -4.42 -5.18 -3.50
CA LEU A 44 -5.81 -5.20 -3.95
C LEU A 44 -6.43 -3.81 -4.10
N ASP A 45 -6.04 -2.83 -3.27
CA ASP A 45 -6.50 -1.44 -3.40
C ASP A 45 -6.14 -0.90 -4.80
N PHE A 46 -4.91 -1.16 -5.25
CA PHE A 46 -4.45 -0.73 -6.57
C PHE A 46 -5.24 -1.36 -7.71
N ILE A 47 -5.56 -2.66 -7.61
CA ILE A 47 -6.38 -3.35 -8.63
C ILE A 47 -7.75 -2.67 -8.75
N ILE A 48 -8.40 -2.38 -7.63
CA ILE A 48 -9.70 -1.69 -7.61
C ILE A 48 -9.57 -0.28 -8.20
N TYR A 49 -8.52 0.46 -7.87
CA TYR A 49 -8.30 1.81 -8.39
C TYR A 49 -8.10 1.81 -9.91
N ILE A 50 -7.39 0.82 -10.45
CA ILE A 50 -7.20 0.64 -11.89
C ILE A 50 -8.54 0.34 -12.58
N ILE A 51 -9.33 -0.60 -12.04
CA ILE A 51 -10.65 -0.95 -12.60
C ILE A 51 -11.59 0.25 -12.58
N LEU A 52 -11.67 0.97 -11.45
CA LEU A 52 -12.50 2.18 -11.34
C LEU A 52 -12.03 3.27 -12.31
N GLY A 53 -10.72 3.49 -12.41
CA GLY A 53 -10.15 4.46 -13.35
C GLY A 53 -10.52 4.15 -14.80
N ALA A 54 -10.48 2.86 -15.19
CA ALA A 54 -10.87 2.42 -16.53
C ALA A 54 -12.35 2.72 -16.81
N ILE A 55 -13.25 2.33 -15.91
CA ILE A 55 -14.70 2.54 -16.07
C ILE A 55 -15.06 4.03 -16.07
N LEU A 56 -14.45 4.82 -15.18
CA LEU A 56 -14.71 6.26 -15.10
C LEU A 56 -14.16 6.98 -16.34
N GLY A 57 -12.98 6.61 -16.82
CA GLY A 57 -12.41 7.17 -18.06
C GLY A 57 -13.28 6.86 -19.28
N GLU A 58 -13.75 5.62 -19.38
CA GLU A 58 -14.69 5.19 -20.41
C GLU A 58 -16.02 5.97 -20.32
N ALA A 59 -16.54 6.23 -19.12
CA ALA A 59 -17.75 7.03 -18.93
C ALA A 59 -17.59 8.52 -19.30
N ILE A 60 -16.36 9.05 -19.32
CA ILE A 60 -16.07 10.41 -19.80
C ILE A 60 -16.03 10.44 -21.32
N VAL A 61 -15.21 9.56 -21.92
CA VAL A 61 -14.87 9.62 -23.35
C VAL A 61 -15.98 9.04 -24.22
N ASN A 62 -16.55 7.90 -23.80
CA ASN A 62 -17.57 7.23 -24.59
C ASN A 62 -18.95 7.79 -24.26
N ASN A 63 -19.85 7.78 -25.24
CA ASN A 63 -21.22 8.29 -25.10
C ASN A 63 -22.14 7.33 -24.32
N ILE A 64 -21.59 6.67 -23.29
CA ILE A 64 -22.26 5.69 -22.45
C ILE A 64 -23.12 6.44 -21.42
N PRO A 65 -24.31 5.93 -21.06
CA PRO A 65 -25.10 6.51 -19.99
C PRO A 65 -24.31 6.63 -18.68
N LEU A 66 -24.17 7.87 -18.17
CA LEU A 66 -23.40 8.16 -16.94
C LEU A 66 -23.92 7.42 -15.71
N LEU A 67 -25.25 7.37 -15.55
CA LEU A 67 -25.90 6.89 -14.34
C LEU A 67 -25.66 5.37 -14.13
N PRO A 68 -25.82 4.50 -15.14
CA PRO A 68 -25.36 3.10 -15.06
C PRO A 68 -23.88 2.95 -14.72
N SER A 69 -22.97 3.72 -15.35
CA SER A 69 -21.54 3.64 -15.07
C SER A 69 -21.21 4.02 -13.61
N MET A 70 -21.87 5.05 -13.07
CA MET A 70 -21.76 5.42 -11.66
C MET A 70 -22.33 4.33 -10.74
N ILE A 71 -23.46 3.72 -11.07
CA ILE A 71 -24.01 2.61 -10.27
C ILE A 71 -23.03 1.42 -10.24
N VAL A 72 -22.43 1.07 -11.38
CA VAL A 72 -21.44 -0.02 -11.47
C VAL A 72 -20.21 0.30 -10.62
N CYS A 73 -19.65 1.51 -10.73
CA CYS A 73 -18.54 1.95 -9.88
C CYS A 73 -18.88 1.89 -8.39
N MET A 74 -20.08 2.34 -8.01
CA MET A 74 -20.56 2.26 -6.63
C MET A 74 -20.69 0.81 -6.16
N LEU A 75 -21.23 -0.08 -7.00
CA LEU A 75 -21.37 -1.50 -6.70
C LEU A 75 -20.00 -2.16 -6.48
N ILE A 76 -19.01 -1.89 -7.34
CA ILE A 76 -17.64 -2.37 -7.18
C ILE A 76 -17.06 -1.93 -5.83
N VAL A 77 -17.23 -0.66 -5.47
CA VAL A 77 -16.77 -0.15 -4.18
C VAL A 77 -17.50 -0.82 -3.01
N LEU A 78 -18.81 -1.05 -3.10
CA LEU A 78 -19.56 -1.75 -2.06
C LEU A 78 -19.12 -3.20 -1.89
N VAL A 79 -18.92 -3.92 -2.99
CA VAL A 79 -18.40 -5.29 -2.98
C VAL A 79 -16.99 -5.32 -2.39
N TYR A 80 -16.13 -4.36 -2.77
CA TYR A 80 -14.80 -4.25 -2.21
C TYR A 80 -14.82 -4.01 -0.70
N ARG A 81 -15.66 -3.07 -0.23
CA ARG A 81 -15.83 -2.79 1.20
C ARG A 81 -16.40 -3.99 1.95
N PHE A 82 -17.34 -4.70 1.36
CA PHE A 82 -17.88 -5.94 1.92
C PHE A 82 -16.78 -6.99 2.05
N LEU A 83 -15.99 -7.20 1.01
CA LEU A 83 -14.85 -8.13 1.06
C LEU A 83 -13.83 -7.72 2.13
N ALA A 84 -13.53 -6.43 2.24
CA ALA A 84 -12.66 -5.90 3.29
C ALA A 84 -13.22 -6.16 4.70
N TYR A 85 -14.52 -6.01 4.89
CA TYR A 85 -15.21 -6.35 6.15
C TYR A 85 -15.16 -7.86 6.45
N LEU A 86 -15.39 -8.73 5.46
CA LEU A 86 -15.24 -10.18 5.64
C LEU A 86 -13.80 -10.56 6.03
N THR A 87 -12.84 -9.94 5.37
CA THR A 87 -11.40 -10.13 5.62
C THR A 87 -11.01 -9.66 7.02
N TYR A 88 -11.69 -8.64 7.56
CA TYR A 88 -11.54 -8.19 8.95
C TYR A 88 -12.17 -9.18 9.93
N LYS A 89 -13.38 -9.69 9.64
CA LYS A 89 -14.11 -10.61 10.54
C LYS A 89 -13.52 -12.02 10.57
N SER A 90 -12.95 -12.50 9.46
CA SER A 90 -12.41 -13.86 9.34
C SER A 90 -10.90 -13.85 9.10
N HIS A 91 -10.14 -14.39 10.04
CA HIS A 91 -8.69 -14.52 9.93
C HIS A 91 -8.26 -15.41 8.74
N GLY A 92 -9.06 -16.43 8.39
CA GLY A 92 -8.80 -17.31 7.25
C GLY A 92 -8.95 -16.60 5.91
N ILE A 93 -10.02 -15.83 5.74
CA ILE A 93 -10.24 -14.98 4.56
C ILE A 93 -9.16 -13.89 4.50
N GLY A 94 -8.83 -13.30 5.65
CA GLY A 94 -7.65 -12.47 5.90
C GLY A 94 -6.37 -13.01 5.26
N LYS A 95 -6.03 -14.24 5.63
CA LYS A 95 -4.82 -14.93 5.19
C LYS A 95 -4.84 -15.27 3.70
N TYR A 96 -5.97 -15.69 3.14
CA TYR A 96 -6.06 -16.03 1.72
C TYR A 96 -5.98 -14.80 0.81
N ILE A 97 -6.67 -13.72 1.18
CA ILE A 97 -6.82 -12.52 0.35
C ILE A 97 -5.64 -11.55 0.53
N LYS A 98 -5.21 -11.31 1.78
CA LYS A 98 -4.15 -10.32 2.10
C LYS A 98 -2.82 -10.97 2.47
N GLY A 99 -2.73 -12.30 2.50
CA GLY A 99 -1.55 -13.01 2.97
C GLY A 99 -1.39 -12.98 4.49
N GLU A 100 -0.32 -13.61 4.97
CA GLU A 100 0.08 -13.63 6.38
C GLU A 100 1.44 -12.94 6.54
N LYS A 101 1.67 -12.31 7.71
CA LYS A 101 3.01 -11.85 8.04
C LYS A 101 3.89 -13.06 8.35
N VAL A 102 5.13 -13.05 7.88
CA VAL A 102 6.04 -14.20 8.04
C VAL A 102 7.34 -13.73 8.70
N ILE A 103 7.73 -14.37 9.80
CA ILE A 103 9.00 -14.10 10.46
C ILE A 103 10.12 -14.70 9.61
N ILE A 104 11.00 -13.83 9.10
CA ILE A 104 12.12 -14.21 8.22
C ILE A 104 13.47 -14.19 8.95
N ILE A 105 13.61 -13.40 10.01
CA ILE A 105 14.73 -13.44 10.97
C ILE A 105 14.17 -13.55 12.37
N LYS A 106 14.66 -14.50 13.17
CA LYS A 106 14.30 -14.67 14.58
C LYS A 106 15.55 -14.81 15.43
N ASN A 107 15.66 -14.01 16.50
CA ASN A 107 16.83 -13.95 17.38
C ASN A 107 18.15 -13.75 16.60
N GLY A 108 18.14 -12.86 15.60
CA GLY A 108 19.29 -12.56 14.75
C GLY A 108 19.71 -13.68 13.80
N ARG A 109 18.90 -14.74 13.62
CA ARG A 109 19.18 -15.84 12.68
C ARG A 109 18.09 -15.95 11.61
N TYR A 110 18.50 -16.22 10.38
CA TYR A 110 17.59 -16.47 9.28
C TYR A 110 16.72 -17.71 9.52
N VAL A 111 15.42 -17.57 9.27
CA VAL A 111 14.47 -18.68 9.31
C VAL A 111 14.37 -19.28 7.90
N ARG A 112 15.26 -20.24 7.57
CA ARG A 112 15.37 -20.82 6.21
C ARG A 112 14.05 -21.30 5.61
N LYS A 113 13.19 -21.95 6.41
CA LYS A 113 11.86 -22.42 5.96
C LYS A 113 10.98 -21.25 5.51
N SER A 114 10.96 -20.16 6.26
CA SER A 114 10.22 -18.93 5.91
C SER A 114 10.78 -18.29 4.64
N LEU A 115 12.11 -18.17 4.54
CA LEU A 115 12.76 -17.62 3.35
C LEU A 115 12.44 -18.40 2.08
N GLN A 116 12.48 -19.73 2.15
CA GLN A 116 12.11 -20.61 1.04
C GLN A 116 10.64 -20.47 0.66
N CYS A 117 9.74 -20.46 1.65
CA CYS A 117 8.30 -20.32 1.42
C CYS A 117 7.95 -18.97 0.78
N CYS A 118 8.60 -17.89 1.22
CA CYS A 118 8.36 -16.54 0.71
C CYS A 118 9.21 -16.19 -0.53
N ARG A 119 10.10 -17.09 -0.98
CA ARG A 119 11.08 -16.85 -2.06
C ARG A 119 11.92 -15.58 -1.84
N ILE A 120 12.28 -15.32 -0.58
CA ILE A 120 13.12 -14.17 -0.18
C ILE A 120 14.55 -14.66 0.03
N THR A 121 15.50 -13.99 -0.61
CA THR A 121 16.93 -14.26 -0.45
C THR A 121 17.52 -13.40 0.68
N SER A 122 18.70 -13.78 1.17
CA SER A 122 19.47 -12.93 2.09
C SER A 122 19.82 -11.57 1.48
N ASN A 123 20.02 -11.52 0.15
CA ASN A 123 20.33 -10.29 -0.56
C ASN A 123 19.16 -9.31 -0.55
N ASP A 124 17.92 -9.80 -0.69
CA ASP A 124 16.71 -8.98 -0.60
C ASP A 124 16.57 -8.34 0.79
N ILE A 125 16.88 -9.11 1.83
CA ILE A 125 16.85 -8.60 3.22
C ILE A 125 17.92 -7.54 3.43
N LEU A 126 19.15 -7.79 2.98
CA LEU A 126 20.24 -6.82 3.07
C LEU A 126 19.97 -5.57 2.23
N GLN A 127 19.32 -5.71 1.07
CA GLN A 127 18.88 -4.58 0.25
C GLN A 127 17.82 -3.75 0.98
N ALA A 128 16.80 -4.39 1.57
CA ALA A 128 15.78 -3.69 2.35
C ALA A 128 16.40 -2.96 3.56
N LEU A 129 17.34 -3.61 4.25
CA LEU A 129 18.06 -3.04 5.38
C LEU A 129 18.91 -1.81 4.98
N ARG A 130 19.57 -1.88 3.81
CA ARG A 130 20.30 -0.75 3.23
C ARG A 130 19.39 0.42 2.89
N LEU A 131 18.28 0.16 2.20
CA LEU A 131 17.35 1.20 1.76
C LEU A 131 16.64 1.88 2.95
N GLN A 132 16.28 1.12 3.99
CA GLN A 132 15.52 1.65 5.13
C GLN A 132 16.40 2.24 6.24
N HIS A 133 17.59 1.69 6.47
CA HIS A 133 18.41 2.00 7.65
C HIS A 133 19.89 2.28 7.34
N GLY A 134 20.34 2.12 6.09
CA GLY A 134 21.75 2.30 5.72
C GLY A 134 22.70 1.26 6.30
N ILE A 135 22.19 0.10 6.74
CA ILE A 135 22.98 -0.96 7.38
C ILE A 135 23.22 -2.11 6.38
N ASN A 136 24.46 -2.62 6.33
CA ASN A 136 24.87 -3.69 5.42
C ASN A 136 24.95 -5.08 6.08
N THR A 137 24.71 -5.18 7.39
CA THR A 137 24.88 -6.43 8.14
C THR A 137 23.65 -6.73 9.00
N ILE A 138 23.39 -8.03 9.23
CA ILE A 138 22.25 -8.47 10.04
C ILE A 138 22.54 -8.50 11.55
N GLU A 139 23.79 -8.29 11.97
CA GLU A 139 24.17 -8.38 13.39
C GLU A 139 23.31 -7.55 14.35
N PRO A 140 22.89 -6.31 14.02
CA PRO A 140 22.09 -5.50 14.93
C PRO A 140 20.61 -5.92 14.96
N ILE A 141 20.16 -6.82 14.08
CA ILE A 141 18.77 -7.25 13.98
C ILE A 141 18.46 -8.31 15.05
N TYR A 142 17.39 -8.09 15.79
CA TYR A 142 16.78 -9.08 16.69
C TYR A 142 15.73 -9.92 15.95
N GLU A 143 14.83 -9.26 15.22
CA GLU A 143 13.74 -9.91 14.49
C GLU A 143 13.45 -9.14 13.19
N ALA A 144 13.09 -9.85 12.13
CA ALA A 144 12.60 -9.24 10.89
C ALA A 144 11.38 -9.99 10.38
N ILE A 145 10.37 -9.24 9.95
CA ILE A 145 9.05 -9.73 9.59
C ILE A 145 8.74 -9.26 8.17
N LEU A 146 8.39 -10.19 7.29
CA LEU A 146 7.79 -9.90 6.01
C LEU A 146 6.30 -9.59 6.25
N GLU A 147 5.92 -8.34 6.04
CA GLU A 147 4.55 -7.86 6.18
C GLU A 147 3.68 -8.29 4.99
N ARG A 148 2.36 -8.24 5.19
CA ARG A 148 1.35 -8.59 4.16
C ARG A 148 1.50 -7.83 2.84
N GLY A 149 2.03 -6.60 2.91
CA GLY A 149 2.31 -5.77 1.74
C GLY A 149 3.64 -6.06 1.04
N GLY A 150 4.37 -7.11 1.45
CA GLY A 150 5.69 -7.45 0.90
C GLY A 150 6.85 -6.60 1.45
N GLN A 151 6.56 -5.62 2.31
CA GLN A 151 7.59 -4.85 3.00
C GLN A 151 8.22 -5.66 4.13
N ILE A 152 9.50 -5.43 4.40
CA ILE A 152 10.20 -6.04 5.52
C ILE A 152 10.27 -5.00 6.64
N SER A 153 9.81 -5.39 7.83
CA SER A 153 9.98 -4.64 9.07
C SER A 153 11.14 -5.22 9.89
N PHE A 154 11.93 -4.34 10.50
CA PHE A 154 13.11 -4.71 11.28
C PHE A 154 12.98 -4.26 12.73
N MET A 155 13.28 -5.17 13.66
CA MET A 155 13.42 -4.90 15.08
C MET A 155 14.88 -5.08 15.48
N PHE A 156 15.49 -4.02 16.01
CA PHE A 156 16.90 -4.03 16.41
C PHE A 156 17.11 -4.51 17.85
N LYS A 157 18.28 -5.09 18.12
CA LYS A 157 18.70 -5.46 19.47
C LYS A 157 18.78 -4.19 20.33
N LYS A 158 18.26 -4.28 21.57
CA LYS A 158 18.34 -3.19 22.54
C LYS A 158 19.82 -2.89 22.83
N GLN A 159 20.29 -1.69 22.49
CA GLN A 159 21.64 -1.28 22.88
C GLN A 159 21.70 -1.20 24.42
N LYS A 160 22.62 -1.95 25.04
CA LYS A 160 22.93 -1.76 26.46
C LYS A 160 23.62 -0.40 26.60
N ASN A 161 22.87 0.63 27.04
CA ASN A 161 23.43 1.94 27.37
C ASN A 161 24.48 1.79 28.48
N HIS A 162 25.76 1.75 28.11
CA HIS A 162 26.91 1.77 29.02
C HIS A 162 27.44 3.20 29.17
N LYS A 163 26.60 4.16 29.55
CA LYS A 163 27.01 5.53 29.89
C LYS A 163 26.16 6.13 31.02
N LYS A 164 26.42 5.72 32.27
CA LYS A 164 26.15 6.52 33.48
C LYS A 164 26.85 5.92 34.72
N SER A 165 28.18 5.77 34.70
CA SER A 165 28.97 5.48 35.91
C SER A 165 30.40 6.06 35.87
N ALA A 166 30.63 7.10 35.06
CA ALA A 166 31.93 7.79 34.98
C ALA A 166 31.80 9.29 35.27
N LYS A 167 30.84 9.68 36.12
CA LYS A 167 30.64 11.08 36.54
C LYS A 167 30.24 11.21 38.02
N LEU A 168 30.73 10.30 38.87
CA LEU A 168 30.57 10.37 40.32
C LEU A 168 31.87 10.11 41.09
N ASP A 169 33.05 10.28 40.47
CA ASP A 169 34.36 10.14 41.16
C ASP A 169 35.27 11.37 40.97
N SER A 170 34.75 12.49 40.46
CA SER A 170 35.54 13.71 40.20
C SER A 170 34.90 14.97 40.78
N LEU A 171 34.42 14.89 42.02
CA LEU A 171 34.22 16.07 42.86
C LEU A 171 35.39 16.14 43.85
N PRO A 172 36.30 17.13 43.73
CA PRO A 172 37.22 17.43 44.82
C PRO A 172 36.42 17.94 46.03
N GLN A 173 36.78 17.45 47.21
CA GLN A 173 36.33 17.96 48.51
C GLN A 173 36.87 19.38 48.75
#